data_AF-A0A1V5UIG1-F1
#
_entry.id   AF-A0A1V5UIG1-F1
#
_cell.length_a   1.000
_cell.length_b   1.000
_cell.length_c   1.000
_cell.angle_alpha   90.00
_cell.angle_beta   90.00
_cell.angle_gamma   90.00
#
_symmetry.space_group_name_H-M   'P 1'
#
loop_
_entity.id
_entity.type
_entity.pdbx_description
1 polymer ?
#
loop_
_entity_poly.entity_id
_entity_poly.type
_entity_poly.pdbx_seq_one_letter_code
_entity_poly.pdbx_strand_id
1 'polypeptide(L)'
;MSVQAKNDLTALLDLFIENELLFAEYYGECARIFPEKSHNFDTLARHEKIHAAIFEKIKRSVIENPDKWSKGDFHISVLKIVVEDVKEKISQLKEGKLKKDFIISYAADLEKSLIEKNFFRALKTSIKEFEIFFEKLQNETANHQKLLEGLA
;
A
#
# COMPACT_ATOMS: atom_id res chain seq x y z
N MET A 1 14.12 -0.35 -22.14
CA MET A 1 14.25 -1.39 -21.09
C MET A 1 14.06 -2.77 -21.71
N SER A 2 14.68 -3.84 -21.20
CA SER A 2 14.46 -5.20 -21.73
C SER A 2 13.05 -5.70 -21.44
N VAL A 3 12.55 -6.68 -22.22
CA VAL A 3 11.23 -7.30 -21.99
C VAL A 3 11.14 -7.91 -20.59
N GLN A 4 12.19 -8.61 -20.14
CA GLN A 4 12.22 -9.18 -18.79
C GLN A 4 12.13 -8.10 -17.71
N ALA A 5 12.92 -7.03 -17.82
CA ALA A 5 12.92 -5.96 -16.84
C ALA A 5 11.57 -5.21 -16.80
N LYS A 6 10.90 -5.06 -17.95
CA LYS A 6 9.53 -4.54 -18.02
C LYS A 6 8.56 -5.44 -17.27
N ASN A 7 8.59 -6.74 -17.53
CA ASN A 7 7.72 -7.72 -16.89
C ASN A 7 7.92 -7.75 -15.37
N ASP A 8 9.17 -7.72 -14.91
CA ASP A 8 9.50 -7.67 -13.48
C ASP A 8 8.97 -6.40 -12.81
N LEU A 9 9.05 -5.26 -13.49
CA LEU A 9 8.55 -3.99 -12.98
C LEU A 9 7.02 -3.95 -12.92
N THR A 10 6.34 -4.48 -13.94
CA THR A 10 4.87 -4.60 -13.91
C THR A 10 4.40 -5.57 -12.84
N ALA A 11 5.10 -6.69 -12.62
CA ALA A 11 4.77 -7.64 -11.56
C ALA A 11 4.98 -7.05 -10.16
N LEU A 12 5.99 -6.20 -9.98
CA LEU A 12 6.17 -5.44 -8.75
C LEU A 12 5.01 -4.47 -8.51
N LEU A 13 4.56 -3.77 -9.55
CA LEU A 13 3.43 -2.84 -9.46
C LEU A 13 2.11 -3.56 -9.17
N ASP A 14 1.91 -4.75 -9.73
CA ASP A 14 0.74 -5.59 -9.41
C ASP A 14 0.67 -5.93 -7.92
N LEU A 15 1.81 -6.23 -7.31
CA LEU A 15 1.86 -6.49 -5.87
C LEU A 15 1.63 -5.23 -5.03
N PHE A 16 2.06 -4.05 -5.48
CA PHE A 16 1.72 -2.80 -4.79
C PHE A 16 0.22 -2.54 -4.86
N ILE A 17 -0.38 -2.68 -6.04
CA ILE A 17 -1.84 -2.53 -6.22
C ILE A 17 -2.60 -3.52 -5.31
N GLU A 18 -2.17 -4.78 -5.26
CA GLU A 18 -2.76 -5.78 -4.38
C GLU A 18 -2.61 -5.38 -2.89
N ASN A 19 -1.43 -4.91 -2.49
CA ASN A 19 -1.19 -4.44 -1.11
C ASN A 19 -2.16 -3.31 -0.72
N GLU A 20 -2.26 -2.26 -1.53
CA GLU A 20 -3.15 -1.12 -1.25
C GLU A 20 -4.62 -1.56 -1.15
N LEU A 21 -5.05 -2.47 -2.03
CA LEU A 21 -6.42 -2.98 -1.98
C LEU A 21 -6.68 -3.84 -0.74
N LEU A 22 -5.70 -4.62 -0.30
CA LEU A 22 -5.79 -5.39 0.95
C LEU A 22 -5.84 -4.47 2.16
N PHE A 23 -5.08 -3.37 2.18
CA PHE A 23 -5.14 -2.41 3.28
C PHE A 23 -6.51 -1.73 3.30
N ALA A 24 -7.04 -1.36 2.14
CA ALA A 24 -8.40 -0.85 2.03
C ALA A 24 -9.46 -1.81 2.60
N GLU A 25 -9.32 -3.11 2.32
CA GLU A 25 -10.20 -4.15 2.84
C GLU A 25 -10.06 -4.31 4.36
N TYR A 26 -8.82 -4.36 4.85
CA TYR A 26 -8.52 -4.44 6.29
C TYR A 26 -9.15 -3.27 7.05
N TYR A 27 -9.00 -2.05 6.53
CA TYR A 27 -9.62 -0.86 7.11
C TYR A 27 -11.15 -0.90 7.04
N GLY A 28 -11.74 -1.41 5.96
CA GLY A 28 -13.18 -1.64 5.89
C GLY A 28 -13.70 -2.58 6.99
N GLU A 29 -12.98 -3.66 7.26
CA GLU A 29 -13.32 -4.57 8.37
C GLU A 29 -13.10 -3.91 9.75
N CYS A 30 -12.07 -3.08 9.91
CA CYS A 30 -11.87 -2.29 11.12
C CYS A 30 -13.04 -1.33 11.37
N ALA A 31 -13.54 -0.63 10.33
CA ALA A 31 -14.68 0.27 10.45
C ALA A 31 -15.94 -0.47 10.97
N ARG A 32 -16.13 -1.73 10.55
CA ARG A 32 -17.22 -2.60 11.02
C ARG A 32 -17.05 -3.02 12.48
N ILE A 33 -15.82 -3.31 12.92
CA ILE A 33 -15.51 -3.80 14.27
C ILE A 33 -15.45 -2.66 15.31
N PHE A 34 -15.09 -1.45 14.87
CA PHE A 34 -15.02 -0.24 15.69
C PHE A 34 -15.97 0.84 15.14
N PRO A 35 -17.30 0.70 15.33
CA PRO A 35 -18.27 1.67 14.85
C PRO A 35 -17.99 3.11 15.32
N GLU A 36 -17.41 3.26 16.51
CA GLU A 36 -17.04 4.54 17.10
C GLU A 36 -15.85 5.22 16.40
N LYS A 37 -15.06 4.45 15.65
CA LYS A 37 -13.91 4.90 14.84
C LYS A 37 -14.15 4.74 13.33
N SER A 38 -15.36 4.35 12.93
CA SER A 38 -15.69 3.97 11.55
C SER A 38 -15.30 5.04 10.54
N HIS A 39 -15.58 6.32 10.82
CA HIS A 39 -15.20 7.43 9.95
C HIS A 39 -13.69 7.51 9.65
N ASN A 40 -12.85 7.23 10.64
CA ASN A 40 -11.39 7.25 10.48
C ASN A 40 -10.95 6.09 9.58
N PHE A 41 -11.44 4.88 9.85
CA PHE A 41 -11.13 3.70 9.05
C PHE A 41 -11.70 3.75 7.64
N ASP A 42 -12.91 4.27 7.44
CA ASP A 42 -13.49 4.49 6.10
C ASP A 42 -12.67 5.50 5.29
N THR A 43 -12.11 6.50 5.96
CA THR A 43 -11.22 7.49 5.34
C THR A 43 -9.92 6.85 4.89
N LEU A 44 -9.27 6.04 5.74
CA LEU A 44 -8.09 5.25 5.37
C LEU A 44 -8.40 4.32 4.19
N ALA A 45 -9.48 3.53 4.28
CA ALA A 45 -9.89 2.62 3.22
C ALA A 45 -10.11 3.31 1.86
N ARG A 46 -10.58 4.56 1.87
CA ARG A 46 -10.72 5.37 0.65
C ARG A 46 -9.37 5.86 0.13
N HIS A 47 -8.45 6.25 1.01
CA HIS A 47 -7.10 6.66 0.62
C HIS A 47 -6.35 5.51 -0.06
N GLU A 48 -6.38 4.30 0.51
CA GLU A 48 -5.66 3.16 -0.11
C GLU A 48 -6.22 2.79 -1.49
N LYS A 49 -7.53 2.93 -1.70
CA LYS A 49 -8.12 2.76 -3.05
C LYS A 49 -7.60 3.81 -4.04
N ILE A 50 -7.34 5.03 -3.58
CA ILE A 50 -6.72 6.07 -4.41
C ILE A 50 -5.25 5.73 -4.68
N HIS A 51 -4.53 5.18 -3.70
CA HIS A 51 -3.14 4.74 -3.85
C HIS A 51 -3.03 3.61 -4.87
N ALA A 52 -3.88 2.60 -4.79
CA ALA A 52 -4.00 1.53 -5.79
C ALA A 52 -4.20 2.10 -7.21
N ALA A 53 -5.10 3.09 -7.35
CA ALA A 53 -5.35 3.74 -8.64
C ALA A 53 -4.14 4.55 -9.17
N ILE A 54 -3.29 5.08 -8.28
CA ILE A 54 -2.03 5.73 -8.65
C ILE A 54 -1.03 4.68 -9.15
N PHE A 55 -0.88 3.54 -8.47
CA PHE A 55 -0.02 2.45 -8.96
C PHE A 55 -0.48 1.87 -10.30
N GLU A 56 -1.78 1.80 -10.53
CA GLU A 56 -2.35 1.46 -11.85
C GLU A 56 -1.95 2.46 -12.94
N LYS A 57 -1.95 3.77 -12.64
CA LYS A 57 -1.45 4.80 -13.58
C LYS A 57 0.04 4.62 -13.87
N ILE A 58 0.84 4.33 -12.84
CA ILE A 58 2.27 4.07 -12.99
C ILE A 58 2.50 2.83 -13.87
N LYS A 59 1.78 1.74 -13.64
CA LYS A 59 1.85 0.51 -14.43
C LYS A 59 1.56 0.77 -15.91
N ARG A 60 0.51 1.53 -16.23
CA ARG A 60 0.23 1.95 -17.61
C ARG A 60 1.39 2.75 -18.21
N SER A 61 1.94 3.71 -17.46
CA SER A 61 3.10 4.49 -17.92
C SER A 61 4.34 3.63 -18.17
N VAL A 62 4.62 2.62 -17.34
CA VAL A 62 5.69 1.63 -17.57
C VAL A 62 5.45 0.84 -18.87
N ILE A 63 4.19 0.50 -19.15
CA ILE A 63 3.82 -0.24 -20.36
C ILE A 63 4.03 0.61 -21.63
N GLU A 64 3.59 1.86 -21.59
CA GLU A 64 3.59 2.80 -22.71
C GLU A 64 4.96 3.46 -22.94
N ASN A 65 5.70 3.75 -21.86
CA ASN A 65 6.96 4.50 -21.89
C ASN A 65 8.10 3.76 -21.16
N PRO A 66 8.39 2.49 -21.51
CA PRO A 66 9.31 1.64 -20.73
C PRO A 66 10.74 2.19 -20.60
N ASP A 67 11.20 3.04 -21.51
CA ASP A 67 12.53 3.66 -21.45
C ASP A 67 12.63 4.83 -20.45
N LYS A 68 11.49 5.30 -19.95
CA LYS A 68 11.43 6.35 -18.92
C LYS A 68 11.45 5.80 -17.51
N TRP A 69 11.37 4.48 -17.36
CA TRP A 69 11.25 3.79 -16.09
C TRP A 69 12.43 2.84 -15.86
N SER A 70 12.80 2.70 -14.59
CA SER A 70 13.75 1.68 -14.16
C SER A 70 13.41 1.20 -12.75
N LYS A 71 13.78 -0.04 -12.47
CA LYS A 71 13.69 -0.61 -11.13
C LYS A 71 14.76 0.05 -10.25
N GLY A 72 14.39 0.45 -9.05
CA GLY A 72 15.32 0.87 -8.02
C GLY A 72 15.62 -0.23 -7.01
N ASP A 73 16.07 0.15 -5.82
CA ASP A 73 16.55 -0.78 -4.79
C ASP A 73 15.38 -1.29 -3.95
N PHE A 74 14.73 -2.36 -4.43
CA PHE A 74 13.66 -3.02 -3.71
C PHE A 74 13.56 -4.51 -4.00
N HIS A 75 13.42 -5.29 -2.92
CA HIS A 75 13.25 -6.74 -2.97
C HIS A 75 11.77 -7.11 -2.98
N ILE A 76 11.27 -7.55 -4.14
CA ILE A 76 9.88 -7.97 -4.34
C ILE A 76 9.40 -9.03 -3.33
N SER A 77 10.32 -9.84 -2.81
CA SER A 77 10.03 -10.84 -1.77
C SER A 77 9.51 -10.22 -0.48
N VAL A 78 9.96 -9.02 -0.12
CA VAL A 78 9.50 -8.31 1.08
C VAL A 78 8.02 -7.94 0.93
N LEU A 79 7.63 -7.44 -0.24
CA LEU A 79 6.24 -7.10 -0.53
C LEU A 79 5.32 -8.32 -0.51
N LYS A 80 5.78 -9.45 -1.06
CA LYS A 80 5.03 -10.72 -1.01
C LYS A 80 4.76 -11.17 0.42
N ILE A 81 5.74 -11.06 1.31
CA ILE A 81 5.57 -11.45 2.72
C ILE A 81 4.48 -10.61 3.38
N VAL A 82 4.46 -9.30 3.13
CA VAL A 82 3.44 -8.40 3.70
C VAL A 82 2.07 -8.65 3.12
N VAL A 83 1.96 -8.84 1.79
CA VAL A 83 0.69 -9.20 1.14
C VAL A 83 0.10 -10.46 1.76
N GLU A 84 0.90 -11.51 1.98
CA GLU A 84 0.41 -12.75 2.59
C GLU A 84 0.05 -12.59 4.08
N ASP A 85 0.83 -11.84 4.84
CA ASP A 85 0.51 -11.53 6.25
C ASP A 85 -0.83 -10.76 6.36
N VAL A 86 -1.05 -9.76 5.51
CA VAL A 86 -2.28 -8.96 5.52
C VAL A 86 -3.49 -9.81 5.12
N LYS A 87 -3.37 -10.68 4.13
CA LYS A 87 -4.44 -11.65 3.79
C LYS A 87 -4.80 -12.52 4.98
N GLU A 88 -3.80 -13.06 5.68
CA GLU A 88 -4.00 -13.86 6.88
C GLU A 88 -4.71 -13.05 7.97
N LYS A 89 -4.29 -11.79 8.19
CA LYS A 89 -4.92 -10.92 9.20
C LYS A 89 -6.34 -10.53 8.85
N ILE A 90 -6.66 -10.25 7.59
CA ILE A 90 -8.04 -10.01 7.14
C ILE A 90 -8.92 -11.24 7.42
N SER A 91 -8.42 -12.45 7.11
CA SER A 91 -9.15 -13.69 7.42
C SER A 91 -9.39 -13.85 8.92
N GLN A 92 -8.36 -13.67 9.76
CA GLN A 92 -8.49 -13.73 11.22
C GLN A 92 -9.42 -12.65 11.77
N LEU A 93 -9.40 -11.45 11.18
CA LEU A 93 -10.24 -10.32 11.55
C LEU A 93 -11.73 -10.61 11.27
N LYS A 94 -12.04 -11.14 10.08
CA LYS A 94 -13.39 -11.55 9.67
C LYS A 94 -13.94 -12.67 10.53
N GLU A 95 -13.08 -13.59 10.95
CA GLU A 95 -13.42 -14.70 11.86
C GLU A 95 -13.52 -14.28 13.34
N GLY A 96 -13.21 -13.03 13.68
CA GLY A 96 -13.24 -12.53 15.06
C GLY A 96 -12.15 -13.12 15.95
N LYS A 97 -11.05 -13.62 15.37
CA LYS A 97 -9.93 -14.25 16.08
C LYS A 97 -8.92 -13.26 16.63
N LEU A 98 -8.98 -12.00 16.21
CA LEU A 98 -8.06 -10.94 16.64
C LEU A 98 -8.62 -10.19 17.85
N LYS A 99 -7.74 -9.90 18.82
CA LYS A 99 -8.06 -9.01 19.94
C LYS A 99 -8.12 -7.56 19.45
N LYS A 100 -9.05 -6.77 19.99
CA LYS A 100 -9.27 -5.38 19.57
C LYS A 100 -8.00 -4.52 19.58
N ASP A 101 -7.23 -4.56 20.67
CA ASP A 101 -6.01 -3.75 20.78
C ASP A 101 -4.97 -4.15 19.72
N PHE A 102 -4.89 -5.45 19.40
CA PHE A 102 -4.00 -5.96 18.35
C PHE A 102 -4.41 -5.47 16.96
N ILE A 103 -5.71 -5.33 16.68
CA ILE A 103 -6.20 -4.88 15.36
C ILE A 103 -5.69 -3.47 15.05
N ILE A 104 -5.72 -2.58 16.05
CA ILE A 104 -5.28 -1.18 15.90
C ILE A 104 -3.74 -1.11 15.88
N SER A 105 -3.04 -1.84 16.75
CA SER A 105 -1.58 -1.84 16.73
C SER A 105 -1.02 -2.40 15.43
N TYR A 106 -1.64 -3.46 14.89
CA TYR A 106 -1.25 -4.04 13.61
C TYR A 106 -1.46 -3.05 12.45
N ALA A 107 -2.58 -2.33 12.44
CA ALA A 107 -2.81 -1.25 11.47
C ALA A 107 -1.67 -0.21 11.50
N ALA A 108 -1.30 0.27 12.70
CA ALA A 108 -0.22 1.24 12.84
C ALA A 108 1.14 0.68 12.38
N ASP A 109 1.40 -0.60 12.62
CA ASP A 109 2.62 -1.27 12.16
C ASP A 109 2.66 -1.46 10.63
N LEU A 110 1.52 -1.65 9.98
CA LEU A 110 1.41 -1.72 8.51
C LEU A 110 1.86 -0.41 7.85
N GLU A 111 1.30 0.72 8.27
CA GLU A 111 1.67 2.07 7.79
C GLU A 111 3.12 2.43 8.13
N LYS A 112 3.64 1.88 9.23
CA LYS A 112 5.02 2.05 9.63
C LYS A 112 5.98 1.20 8.79
N SER A 113 5.47 0.15 8.14
CA SER A 113 6.28 -0.86 7.45
C SER A 113 7.17 -0.21 6.39
N LEU A 114 8.31 -0.86 6.15
CA LEU A 114 9.32 -0.36 5.23
C LEU A 114 8.83 -0.27 3.77
N ILE A 115 7.69 -0.87 3.43
CA ILE A 115 7.20 -0.95 2.06
C ILE A 115 6.71 0.42 1.60
N GLU A 116 5.78 1.02 2.33
CA GLU A 116 5.23 2.32 1.97
C GLU A 116 6.25 3.44 2.13
N LYS A 117 7.19 3.27 3.08
CA LYS A 117 8.31 4.20 3.24
C LYS A 117 9.40 4.05 2.19
N ASN A 118 9.38 3.03 1.34
CA ASN A 118 10.44 2.81 0.35
C ASN A 118 9.94 2.50 -1.07
N PHE A 119 8.64 2.58 -1.37
CA PHE A 119 8.17 2.37 -2.75
C PHE A 119 8.83 3.38 -3.73
N PHE A 120 9.12 4.60 -3.29
CA PHE A 120 9.87 5.59 -4.10
C PHE A 120 11.31 5.16 -4.38
N ARG A 121 11.87 4.24 -3.58
CA ARG A 121 13.16 3.60 -3.87
C ARG A 121 12.99 2.42 -4.83
N ALA A 122 11.81 1.82 -4.90
CA ALA A 122 11.51 0.69 -5.76
C ALA A 122 11.36 1.07 -7.24
N LEU A 123 10.93 2.31 -7.51
CA LEU A 123 10.64 2.83 -8.84
C LEU A 123 11.44 4.10 -9.10
N LYS A 124 12.11 4.17 -10.26
CA LYS A 124 12.78 5.39 -10.73
C LYS A 124 12.19 5.78 -12.07
N THR A 125 11.90 7.06 -12.24
CA THR A 125 11.33 7.61 -13.48
C THR A 125 11.93 8.96 -13.78
N SER A 126 12.01 9.31 -15.07
CA SER A 126 12.34 10.67 -15.50
C SER A 126 11.10 11.52 -15.80
N ILE A 127 9.90 10.99 -15.53
CA ILE A 127 8.62 11.67 -15.79
C ILE A 127 8.20 12.44 -14.54
N LYS A 128 8.34 13.78 -14.59
CA LYS A 128 8.09 14.68 -13.45
C LYS A 128 6.69 14.56 -12.83
N GLU A 129 5.67 14.24 -13.62
CA GLU A 129 4.30 14.06 -13.11
C GLU A 129 4.24 12.99 -12.01
N PHE A 130 5.00 11.90 -12.17
CA PHE A 130 4.99 10.80 -11.22
C PHE A 130 5.81 11.09 -9.95
N GLU A 131 6.77 12.01 -10.00
CA GLU A 131 7.50 12.46 -8.79
C GLU A 131 6.53 13.13 -7.79
N ILE A 132 5.57 13.91 -8.28
CA ILE A 132 4.53 14.54 -7.44
C ILE A 132 3.63 13.47 -6.80
N PHE A 133 3.30 12.39 -7.52
CA PHE A 133 2.52 11.30 -6.96
C PHE A 133 3.29 10.55 -5.87
N PHE A 134 4.60 10.38 -6.01
CA PHE A 134 5.42 9.74 -4.99
C PHE A 134 5.46 10.56 -3.70
N GLU A 135 5.64 11.88 -3.80
CA GLU A 135 5.59 12.77 -2.63
C GLU A 135 4.22 12.74 -1.97
N LYS A 136 3.15 12.74 -2.76
CA LYS A 136 1.78 12.66 -2.25
C LYS A 136 1.53 11.36 -1.47
N LEU A 137 1.87 10.21 -2.05
CA LEU A 137 1.74 8.90 -1.40
C LEU A 137 2.51 8.88 -0.08
N GLN A 138 3.76 9.33 -0.08
CA GLN A 138 4.59 9.37 1.12
C GLN A 138 3.99 10.23 2.23
N ASN A 139 3.44 11.40 1.88
CA ASN A 139 2.79 12.29 2.85
C ASN A 139 1.47 11.70 3.36
N GLU A 140 0.68 11.04 2.52
CA GLU A 140 -0.58 10.41 2.92
C GLU A 140 -0.33 9.23 3.89
N THR A 141 0.56 8.30 3.57
CA THR A 141 1.01 7.23 4.48
C THR A 141 1.49 7.78 5.83
N ALA A 142 2.31 8.84 5.82
CA ALA A 142 2.80 9.44 7.07
C ALA A 142 1.65 10.03 7.92
N ASN A 143 0.57 10.51 7.29
CA ASN A 143 -0.61 10.98 7.99
C ASN A 143 -1.49 9.84 8.49
N HIS A 144 -1.58 8.73 7.74
CA HIS A 144 -2.25 7.50 8.18
C HIS A 144 -1.60 6.95 9.44
N GLN A 145 -0.27 6.85 9.46
CA GLN A 145 0.49 6.43 10.65
C GLN A 145 0.12 7.28 11.88
N LYS A 146 0.14 8.61 11.75
CA LYS A 146 -0.22 9.53 12.85
C LYS A 146 -1.67 9.38 13.28
N LEU A 147 -2.58 9.16 12.33
CA LEU A 147 -3.99 8.93 12.63
C LEU A 147 -4.15 7.67 13.48
N LEU A 148 -3.55 6.55 13.05
CA LEU A 148 -3.64 5.26 13.74
C LEU A 148 -2.98 5.27 15.12
N GLU A 149 -1.84 5.95 15.28
CA GLU A 149 -1.21 6.17 16.59
C GLU A 149 -2.14 6.91 17.57
N GLY A 150 -3.02 7.78 17.07
CA GLY A 150 -4.03 8.45 17.88
C GLY A 150 -5.29 7.62 18.17
N LEU A 151 -5.42 6.43 17.58
CA LEU A 151 -6.55 5.52 17.80
C LEU A 151 -6.23 4.36 18.76
N ALA A 152 -4.95 4.10 19.00
CA ALA A 152 -4.43 3.11 19.94
C ALA A 152 -4.56 3.62 21.39
#